data_AF-A0A914V5T6-F1
#
_entry.id   AF-A0A914V5T6-F1
#
_cell.length_a   1.000
_cell.length_b   1.000
_cell.length_c   1.000
_cell.angle_alpha   90.00
_cell.angle_beta   90.00
_cell.angle_gamma   90.00
#
_symmetry.space_group_name_H-M   'P 1'
#
loop_
_entity.id
_entity.type
_entity.pdbx_description
1 polymer ?
#
loop_
_entity_poly.entity_id
_entity_poly.type
_entity_poly.pdbx_seq_one_letter_code
_entity_poly.pdbx_strand_id
1 'polypeptide(L)'
;MSLPWILTDYILTSKDPSLTECLLYQLDLYNDAGNYSLTKFRKQFLYDEVEAEVNLCFDQFVFKLSDSVLAYFKQLSSSMFLDKRFRCECSNLGLNITTPVCMRYKTLLKQRHVQLLGRSIDLNRLVTQRINIALLKTLDVAISRFEADDLTAIVVSSISFAILAFI
;
A
#
# COMPACT_ATOMS: atom_id res chain seq x y z
N MET A 1 15.49 7.78 17.14
CA MET A 1 14.67 6.65 16.62
C MET A 1 13.33 6.70 17.33
N SER A 2 12.23 6.80 16.59
CA SER A 2 10.90 7.02 17.13
C SER A 2 10.11 5.73 17.24
N LEU A 3 9.56 5.46 18.43
CA LEU A 3 8.79 4.25 18.70
C LEU A 3 7.50 4.17 17.85
N PRO A 4 6.65 5.21 17.76
CA PRO A 4 5.49 5.19 16.86
C PRO A 4 5.83 4.80 15.42
N TRP A 5 6.93 5.33 14.87
CA TRP A 5 7.37 4.98 13.53
C TRP A 5 7.85 3.54 13.41
N ILE A 6 8.66 3.06 14.37
CA ILE A 6 9.17 1.68 14.37
C ILE A 6 8.00 0.68 14.33
N LEU A 7 6.95 0.90 15.13
CA LEU A 7 5.78 0.02 15.17
C LEU A 7 4.99 0.08 13.86
N THR A 8 4.78 1.28 13.32
CA THR A 8 4.10 1.47 12.03
C THR A 8 4.86 0.78 10.89
N ASP A 9 6.18 0.98 10.83
CA ASP A 9 7.04 0.44 9.79
C ASP A 9 7.15 -1.08 9.85
N TYR A 10 7.17 -1.65 11.06
CA TYR A 10 7.13 -3.09 11.26
C TYR A 10 5.85 -3.70 10.69
N ILE A 11 4.68 -3.08 10.92
CA ILE A 11 3.41 -3.57 10.38
C ILE A 11 3.39 -3.47 8.84
N LEU A 12 3.87 -2.36 8.29
CA LEU A 12 3.97 -2.16 6.84
C LEU A 12 4.90 -3.19 6.17
N THR A 13 5.99 -3.56 6.84
CA THR A 13 7.02 -4.48 6.30
C THR A 13 6.63 -5.95 6.48
N SER A 14 6.06 -6.32 7.62
CA SER A 14 5.64 -7.69 7.92
C SER A 14 4.48 -8.16 7.06
N LYS A 15 3.63 -7.23 6.57
CA LYS A 15 2.45 -7.51 5.74
C LYS A 15 1.51 -8.55 6.38
N ASP A 16 1.46 -8.58 7.71
CA ASP A 16 0.53 -9.45 8.43
C ASP A 16 -0.92 -8.91 8.25
N PRO A 17 -1.84 -9.71 7.68
CA PRO A 17 -3.23 -9.30 7.50
C PRO A 17 -3.92 -8.88 8.81
N SER A 18 -3.52 -9.47 9.94
CA SER A 18 -4.12 -9.19 11.25
C SER A 18 -3.70 -7.83 11.79
N LEU A 19 -2.43 -7.45 11.61
CA LEU A 19 -1.87 -6.20 12.11
C LEU A 19 -2.17 -5.01 11.20
N THR A 20 -2.48 -5.26 9.93
CA THR A 20 -2.75 -4.20 8.93
C THR A 20 -3.86 -3.24 9.39
N GLU A 21 -4.91 -3.75 10.02
CA GLU A 21 -6.03 -2.93 10.52
C GLU A 21 -5.62 -2.03 11.69
N CYS A 22 -4.51 -2.35 12.38
CA CYS A 22 -4.02 -1.64 13.55
C CYS A 22 -3.07 -0.48 13.21
N LEU A 23 -2.73 -0.26 11.94
CA LEU A 23 -1.78 0.78 11.51
C LEU A 23 -2.14 2.18 12.03
N LEU A 24 -3.42 2.54 11.98
CA LEU A 24 -3.88 3.88 12.39
C LEU A 24 -3.77 4.10 13.91
N TYR A 25 -3.86 3.04 14.72
CA TYR A 25 -3.65 3.15 16.16
C TYR A 25 -2.19 3.48 16.50
N GLN A 26 -1.23 3.02 15.69
CA GLN A 26 0.18 3.37 15.90
C GLN A 26 0.45 4.84 15.55
N LEU A 27 -0.22 5.37 14.52
CA LEU A 27 -0.14 6.79 14.17
C LEU A 27 -0.83 7.69 15.22
N ASP A 28 -1.84 7.19 15.93
CA ASP A 28 -2.55 7.94 16.97
C ASP A 28 -1.65 8.27 18.18
N LEU A 29 -0.57 7.50 18.40
CA LEU A 29 0.44 7.81 19.43
C LEU A 29 1.08 9.20 19.24
N TYR A 30 1.11 9.71 18.00
CA TYR A 30 1.56 11.08 17.75
C TYR A 30 0.58 12.13 18.26
N ASN A 31 -0.74 11.84 18.26
CA ASN A 31 -1.74 12.73 18.86
C ASN A 31 -1.53 12.85 20.37
N ASP A 32 -1.26 11.73 21.03
CA ASP A 32 -0.94 11.70 22.45
C ASP A 32 0.35 12.50 22.75
N ALA A 33 1.40 12.27 21.97
CA ALA A 33 2.68 12.98 22.11
C ALA A 33 2.51 14.50 21.88
N GLY A 34 1.79 14.90 20.83
CA GLY A 34 1.52 16.31 20.54
C GLY A 34 0.71 16.98 21.64
N ASN A 35 -0.34 16.33 22.14
CA ASN A 35 -1.16 16.84 23.23
C ASN A 35 -0.37 16.96 24.54
N TYR A 36 0.47 15.97 24.85
CA TYR A 36 1.29 15.97 26.06
C TYR A 36 2.34 17.11 26.02
N SER A 37 2.97 17.32 24.86
CA SER A 37 3.93 18.43 24.64
C SER A 37 3.31 19.80 24.89
N LEU A 38 2.08 20.02 24.43
CA LEU A 38 1.37 21.30 24.59
C LEU A 38 0.78 21.51 26.00
N THR A 39 0.14 20.49 26.57
CA THR A 39 -0.65 20.63 27.80
C THR A 39 0.16 20.38 29.08
N LYS A 40 1.03 19.37 29.08
CA LYS A 40 1.81 18.95 30.25
C LYS A 40 3.19 19.61 30.28
N PHE A 41 3.97 19.44 29.22
CA PHE A 41 5.31 20.05 29.15
C PHE A 41 5.26 21.55 28.87
N ARG A 42 4.25 22.01 28.12
CA ARG A 42 4.08 23.41 27.71
C ARG A 42 5.33 23.94 26.99
N LYS A 43 5.91 23.11 26.12
CA LYS A 43 7.10 23.45 25.33
C LYS A 43 6.77 23.36 23.84
N GLN A 44 6.88 24.49 23.15
CA GLN A 44 6.59 24.58 21.72
C GLN A 44 7.56 23.73 20.89
N PHE A 45 8.87 23.81 21.17
CA PHE A 45 9.87 23.06 20.40
C PHE A 45 9.65 21.54 20.40
N LEU A 46 9.07 20.97 21.48
CA LEU A 46 8.71 19.55 21.52
C LEU A 46 7.55 19.22 20.58
N TYR A 47 6.58 20.13 20.48
CA TYR A 47 5.50 19.97 19.51
C TYR A 47 6.02 20.14 18.08
N ASP A 48 6.91 21.11 17.84
CA ASP A 48 7.51 21.35 16.53
C ASP A 48 8.29 20.10 16.05
N GLU A 49 9.02 19.43 16.94
CA GLU A 49 9.74 18.18 16.64
C GLU A 49 8.77 17.03 16.33
N VAL A 50 7.70 16.87 17.11
CA VAL A 50 6.65 15.86 16.86
C VAL A 50 5.96 16.12 15.51
N GLU A 51 5.63 17.37 15.20
CA GLU A 51 5.00 17.75 13.93
C GLU A 51 5.92 17.48 12.74
N ALA A 52 7.20 17.84 12.84
CA ALA A 52 8.20 17.57 11.82
C ALA A 52 8.35 16.06 11.56
N GLU A 53 8.37 15.25 12.61
CA GLU A 53 8.48 13.80 12.50
C GLU A 53 7.23 13.18 11.87
N VAL A 54 6.04 13.60 12.29
CA VAL A 54 4.76 13.13 11.73
C VAL A 54 4.68 13.41 10.24
N ASN A 55 5.06 14.61 9.79
CA ASN A 55 5.01 14.94 8.36
C ASN A 55 5.87 13.97 7.53
N LEU A 56 7.11 13.72 7.97
CA LEU A 56 8.01 12.78 7.28
C LEU A 56 7.48 11.34 7.30
N CYS A 57 7.05 10.87 8.47
CA CYS A 57 6.56 9.51 8.66
C CYS A 57 5.26 9.27 7.90
N PHE A 58 4.36 10.25 7.88
CA PHE A 58 3.08 10.14 7.18
C PHE A 58 3.27 10.07 5.65
N ASP A 59 4.20 10.85 5.09
CA ASP A 59 4.53 10.76 3.67
C ASP A 59 5.07 9.36 3.29
N GLN A 60 5.96 8.81 4.14
CA GLN A 60 6.49 7.46 3.97
C GLN A 60 5.41 6.39 4.13
N PHE A 61 4.51 6.57 5.12
CA PHE A 61 3.38 5.68 5.35
C PHE A 61 2.47 5.62 4.11
N VAL A 62 2.05 6.76 3.59
CA VAL A 62 1.17 6.82 2.40
C VAL A 62 1.87 6.19 1.19
N PHE A 63 3.17 6.43 1.01
CA PHE A 63 3.95 5.81 -0.06
C PHE A 63 3.98 4.27 0.06
N LYS A 64 4.41 3.73 1.20
CA LYS A 64 4.52 2.29 1.43
C LYS A 64 3.15 1.59 1.40
N LEU A 65 2.12 2.21 1.99
CA LEU A 65 0.76 1.68 1.98
C LEU A 65 0.25 1.56 0.54
N SER A 66 0.36 2.64 -0.25
CA SER A 66 -0.12 2.65 -1.64
C SER A 66 0.56 1.58 -2.49
N ASP A 67 1.87 1.42 -2.34
CA ASP A 67 2.64 0.40 -3.05
C ASP A 67 2.23 -1.02 -2.63
N SER A 68 2.04 -1.25 -1.32
CA SER A 68 1.60 -2.55 -0.80
C SER A 68 0.20 -2.94 -1.28
N VAL A 69 -0.73 -1.96 -1.33
CA VAL A 69 -2.10 -2.15 -1.81
C VAL A 69 -2.11 -2.50 -3.30
N LEU A 70 -1.37 -1.72 -4.11
CA LEU A 70 -1.28 -1.97 -5.55
C LEU A 70 -0.65 -3.34 -5.83
N ALA A 71 0.45 -3.67 -5.16
CA ALA A 71 1.12 -4.97 -5.32
C ALA A 71 0.18 -6.13 -4.97
N TYR A 72 -0.60 -6.01 -3.90
CA TYR A 72 -1.58 -7.01 -3.49
C TYR A 72 -2.66 -7.23 -4.56
N PHE A 73 -3.31 -6.16 -5.04
CA PHE A 73 -4.37 -6.29 -6.05
C PHE A 73 -3.84 -6.75 -7.41
N LYS A 74 -2.61 -6.37 -7.77
CA LYS A 74 -1.92 -6.87 -8.97
C LYS A 74 -1.63 -8.38 -8.87
N GLN A 75 -1.20 -8.85 -7.71
CA GLN A 75 -0.97 -10.29 -7.50
C GLN A 75 -2.29 -11.07 -7.47
N LEU A 76 -3.33 -10.49 -6.86
CA LEU A 76 -4.66 -11.10 -6.79
C LEU A 76 -5.27 -11.28 -8.18
N SER A 77 -5.30 -10.22 -8.99
CA SER A 77 -5.78 -10.27 -10.38
C SER A 77 -4.96 -11.26 -11.22
N SER A 78 -3.62 -11.21 -11.14
CA SER A 78 -2.75 -12.18 -11.83
C SER A 78 -3.08 -13.63 -11.46
N SER A 79 -3.35 -13.90 -10.18
CA SER A 79 -3.74 -15.24 -9.72
C SER A 79 -5.15 -15.65 -10.17
N MET A 80 -6.05 -14.70 -10.42
CA MET A 80 -7.38 -14.97 -10.96
C MET A 80 -7.35 -15.28 -12.47
N PHE A 81 -6.46 -14.62 -13.22
CA PHE A 81 -6.28 -14.83 -14.66
C PHE A 81 -5.44 -16.07 -15.00
N LEU A 82 -4.67 -16.59 -14.05
CA LEU A 82 -3.88 -17.80 -14.26
C LEU A 82 -4.79 -19.02 -14.46
N ASP A 83 -4.54 -19.80 -15.51
CA ASP A 83 -5.33 -20.99 -15.81
C ASP A 83 -5.23 -22.05 -14.69
N LYS A 84 -6.38 -22.62 -14.34
CA LYS A 84 -6.49 -23.59 -13.26
C LYS A 84 -5.87 -24.93 -13.62
N ARG A 85 -5.92 -25.34 -14.90
CA ARG A 85 -5.31 -26.60 -15.35
C ARG A 85 -3.80 -26.50 -15.29
N PHE A 86 -3.25 -25.39 -15.81
CA PHE A 86 -1.83 -25.08 -15.68
C PHE A 86 -1.35 -25.12 -14.23
N ARG A 87 -2.12 -24.54 -13.30
CA ARG A 87 -1.76 -24.57 -11.86
C ARG A 87 -1.74 -25.99 -11.28
N CYS A 88 -2.66 -26.85 -11.72
CA CYS A 88 -2.71 -28.26 -11.30
C CYS A 88 -1.52 -29.06 -11.87
N GLU A 89 -1.16 -28.84 -13.14
CA GLU A 89 0.02 -29.47 -13.76
C GLU A 89 1.31 -29.07 -13.05
N CYS A 90 1.49 -27.78 -12.72
CA CYS A 90 2.63 -27.34 -11.93
C CYS A 90 2.68 -28.02 -10.56
N SER A 91 1.54 -28.18 -9.89
CA SER A 91 1.47 -28.86 -8.58
C SER A 91 1.87 -30.34 -8.68
N ASN A 92 1.46 -31.03 -9.75
CA ASN A 92 1.86 -32.42 -10.03
C ASN A 92 3.37 -32.55 -10.27
N LEU A 93 4.01 -31.52 -10.80
CA LEU A 93 5.47 -31.43 -10.99
C LEU A 93 6.22 -30.96 -9.72
N GLY A 94 5.50 -30.75 -8.60
CA GLY A 94 6.07 -30.23 -7.35
C GLY A 94 6.29 -28.71 -7.34
N LEU A 95 5.85 -27.98 -8.36
CA LEU A 95 5.93 -26.52 -8.47
C LEU A 95 4.63 -25.87 -7.98
N ASN A 96 4.61 -25.47 -6.70
CA ASN A 96 3.43 -24.81 -6.12
C ASN A 96 3.45 -23.30 -6.38
N ILE A 97 2.64 -22.83 -7.33
CA ILE A 97 2.40 -21.40 -7.57
C ILE A 97 1.60 -20.85 -6.39
N THR A 98 2.18 -19.98 -5.57
CA THR A 98 1.55 -19.44 -4.36
C THR A 98 0.45 -18.43 -4.70
N THR A 99 -0.72 -18.63 -4.09
CA THR A 99 -1.79 -17.63 -4.11
C THR A 99 -1.51 -16.56 -3.06
N PRO A 100 -1.80 -15.28 -3.35
CA PRO A 100 -1.67 -14.23 -2.35
C PRO A 100 -2.57 -14.50 -1.15
N VAL A 101 -2.05 -14.21 0.05
CA VAL A 101 -2.82 -14.25 1.30
C VAL A 101 -3.82 -13.10 1.30
N CYS A 102 -5.06 -13.35 1.73
CA CYS A 102 -6.10 -12.32 1.76
C CYS A 102 -5.75 -11.20 2.75
N MET A 103 -5.40 -10.02 2.21
CA MET A 103 -5.05 -8.83 2.99
C MET A 103 -6.30 -8.02 3.39
N ARG A 104 -6.23 -7.34 4.53
CA ARG A 104 -7.35 -6.55 5.10
C ARG A 104 -7.20 -5.04 4.88
N TYR A 105 -7.04 -4.61 3.63
CA TYR A 105 -6.93 -3.18 3.30
C TYR A 105 -8.26 -2.41 3.31
N LYS A 106 -9.40 -3.11 3.36
CA LYS A 106 -10.74 -2.52 3.19
C LYS A 106 -11.04 -1.41 4.21
N THR A 107 -10.65 -1.60 5.47
CA THR A 107 -10.91 -0.63 6.55
C THR A 107 -10.05 0.63 6.38
N LEU A 108 -8.77 0.47 6.01
CA LEU A 108 -7.84 1.56 5.72
C LEU A 108 -8.28 2.38 4.50
N LEU A 109 -8.63 1.72 3.40
CA LEU A 109 -9.03 2.38 2.15
C LEU A 109 -10.36 3.13 2.28
N LYS A 110 -11.17 2.84 3.29
CA LYS A 110 -12.42 3.56 3.56
C LYS A 110 -12.23 4.85 4.38
N GLN A 111 -11.04 5.09 4.94
CA GLN A 111 -10.83 6.24 5.80
C GLN A 111 -10.76 7.54 5.00
N ARG A 112 -11.72 8.43 5.26
CA ARG A 112 -11.79 9.78 4.66
C ARG A 112 -11.45 10.90 5.63
N HIS A 113 -11.41 10.60 6.93
CA HIS A 113 -11.27 11.59 8.00
C HIS A 113 -10.39 11.04 9.13
N VAL A 114 -9.09 10.84 8.85
CA VAL A 114 -8.11 10.46 9.87
C VAL A 114 -7.70 11.72 10.63
N GLN A 115 -7.87 11.72 11.95
CA GLN A 115 -7.46 12.85 12.79
C GLN A 115 -5.99 12.70 13.19
N LEU A 116 -5.15 13.65 12.80
CA LEU A 116 -3.73 13.63 13.12
C LEU A 116 -3.21 15.06 13.37
N LEU A 117 -2.70 15.30 14.59
CA LEU A 117 -2.27 16.60 15.10
C LEU A 117 -3.29 17.72 14.87
N GLY A 118 -4.59 17.41 15.02
CA GLY A 118 -5.70 18.35 14.82
C GLY A 118 -6.09 18.57 13.35
N ARG A 119 -5.42 17.90 12.40
CA ARG A 119 -5.77 17.92 10.97
C ARG A 119 -6.69 16.75 10.64
N SER A 120 -7.65 16.97 9.74
CA SER A 120 -8.45 15.89 9.16
C SER A 120 -7.88 15.50 7.80
N ILE A 121 -7.38 14.27 7.68
CA ILE A 121 -6.70 13.77 6.50
C ILE A 121 -7.57 12.73 5.78
N ASP A 122 -7.75 12.93 4.47
CA ASP A 122 -8.42 11.98 3.59
C ASP A 122 -7.40 10.96 3.05
N LEU A 123 -7.27 9.84 3.77
CA LEU A 123 -6.36 8.77 3.40
C LEU A 123 -6.77 8.10 2.08
N ASN A 124 -8.07 7.91 1.86
CA ASN A 124 -8.59 7.36 0.60
C ASN A 124 -8.11 8.20 -0.59
N ARG A 125 -8.28 9.53 -0.53
CA ARG A 125 -7.85 10.43 -1.61
C ARG A 125 -6.35 10.32 -1.89
N LEU A 126 -5.52 10.32 -0.84
CA LEU A 126 -4.05 10.26 -0.99
C LEU A 126 -3.58 8.94 -1.60
N VAL A 127 -4.15 7.82 -1.15
CA VAL A 127 -3.83 6.50 -1.68
C VAL A 127 -4.31 6.36 -3.13
N THR A 128 -5.53 6.81 -3.44
CA THR A 128 -6.07 6.78 -4.81
C THR A 128 -5.22 7.59 -5.78
N GLN A 129 -4.76 8.79 -5.40
CA GLN A 129 -3.88 9.60 -6.25
C GLN A 129 -2.60 8.86 -6.61
N ARG A 130 -1.95 8.20 -5.64
CA ARG A 130 -0.72 7.43 -5.88
C ARG A 130 -0.96 6.18 -6.71
N ILE A 131 -2.03 5.43 -6.41
CA ILE A 131 -2.40 4.24 -7.18
C ILE A 131 -2.68 4.61 -8.65
N ASN A 132 -3.39 5.71 -8.92
CA ASN A 132 -3.65 6.15 -10.28
C ASN A 132 -2.37 6.45 -11.06
N ILE A 133 -1.41 7.17 -10.45
CA ILE A 133 -0.10 7.45 -11.07
C ILE A 133 0.64 6.14 -11.37
N ALA A 134 0.64 5.20 -10.43
CA ALA A 134 1.31 3.92 -10.59
C ALA A 134 0.65 3.02 -11.65
N LEU A 135 -0.69 3.05 -11.75
CA LEU A 135 -1.43 2.35 -12.80
C LEU A 135 -1.11 2.89 -14.19
N LEU A 136 -1.12 4.22 -14.37
CA LEU A 136 -0.72 4.86 -15.63
C LEU A 136 0.70 4.47 -16.02
N LYS A 137 1.64 4.54 -15.07
CA LYS A 137 3.02 4.12 -15.30
C LYS A 137 3.11 2.63 -15.69
N THR A 138 2.28 1.77 -15.11
CA THR A 138 2.30 0.34 -15.45
C THR A 138 1.71 0.08 -16.84
N LEU A 139 0.72 0.86 -17.26
CA LEU A 139 0.21 0.84 -18.64
C LEU A 139 1.27 1.29 -19.64
N ASP A 140 1.97 2.41 -19.36
CA ASP A 140 3.05 2.89 -20.22
C ASP A 140 4.14 1.84 -20.40
N VAL A 141 4.52 1.15 -19.31
CA VAL A 141 5.51 0.04 -19.36
C VAL A 141 5.00 -1.14 -20.19
N ALA A 142 3.70 -1.46 -20.12
CA ALA A 142 3.12 -2.54 -20.93
C ALA A 142 3.10 -2.17 -22.42
N ILE A 143 2.80 -0.92 -22.75
CA ILE A 143 2.82 -0.40 -24.12
C ILE A 143 4.25 -0.38 -24.65
N SER A 144 5.21 0.19 -23.90
CA SER A 144 6.61 0.26 -24.34
C SER A 144 7.21 -1.12 -24.56
N ARG A 145 6.79 -2.13 -23.77
CA ARG A 145 7.21 -3.51 -23.96
C ARG A 145 6.64 -4.09 -25.26
N PHE A 146 5.38 -3.81 -25.57
CA PHE A 146 4.77 -4.23 -26.82
C PHE A 146 5.46 -3.59 -28.04
N GLU A 147 5.81 -2.31 -27.96
CA GLU A 147 6.49 -1.59 -29.03
C GLU A 147 7.93 -2.08 -29.28
N ALA A 148 8.56 -2.67 -28.28
CA ALA A 148 9.92 -3.20 -28.38
C ALA A 148 10.00 -4.65 -28.89
N ASP A 149 8.88 -5.39 -28.84
CA ASP A 149 8.81 -6.80 -29.23
C ASP A 149 8.13 -6.96 -30.62
N ASP A 150 8.29 -8.14 -31.22
CA ASP A 150 7.62 -8.49 -32.48
C ASP A 150 6.10 -8.65 -32.32
N LEU A 151 5.36 -8.70 -33.44
CA LEU A 151 3.89 -8.80 -33.47
C LEU A 151 3.32 -9.99 -32.65
N THR A 152 4.10 -11.05 -32.43
CA THR A 152 3.71 -12.21 -31.61
C THR A 152 3.48 -11.85 -30.14
N ALA A 153 4.06 -10.74 -29.66
CA ALA A 153 3.88 -10.25 -28.30
C ALA A 153 2.47 -9.72 -28.00
N ILE A 154 1.62 -9.53 -29.01
CA ILE A 154 0.24 -9.02 -28.84
C ILE A 154 -0.59 -9.86 -27.87
N VAL A 155 -0.36 -11.19 -27.83
CA VAL A 155 -1.06 -12.10 -26.92
C VAL A 155 -0.68 -11.78 -25.47
N VAL A 156 0.61 -11.60 -25.19
CA VAL A 156 1.12 -11.28 -23.84
C VAL A 156 0.67 -9.89 -23.39
N SER A 157 0.69 -8.91 -24.30
CA SER A 157 0.23 -7.57 -24.01
C SER A 157 -1.27 -7.53 -23.71
N SER A 158 -2.09 -8.25 -24.47
CA SER A 158 -3.54 -8.33 -24.24
C SER A 158 -3.90 -8.85 -22.84
N ILE A 159 -3.19 -9.88 -22.37
CA ILE A 159 -3.36 -10.43 -21.02
C ILE A 159 -2.88 -9.43 -19.96
N SER A 160 -1.77 -8.74 -20.22
CA SER A 160 -1.23 -7.72 -19.30
C SER A 160 -2.21 -6.56 -19.11
N PHE A 161 -2.83 -6.08 -20.19
CA PHE A 161 -3.87 -5.06 -20.13
C PHE A 161 -5.14 -5.55 -19.42
N ALA A 162 -5.53 -6.81 -19.62
CA ALA A 162 -6.69 -7.40 -18.93
C ALA A 162 -6.48 -7.50 -17.41
N ILE A 163 -5.27 -7.85 -16.96
CA ILE A 163 -4.90 -7.88 -15.54
C ILE A 163 -4.97 -6.47 -14.93
N LEU A 164 -4.45 -5.47 -15.66
CA LEU A 164 -4.47 -4.06 -15.23
C LEU A 164 -5.89 -3.48 -15.14
N ALA A 165 -6.81 -3.90 -16.00
CA ALA A 165 -8.20 -3.44 -15.99
C ALA A 165 -9.00 -3.94 -14.76
N PHE A 166 -8.50 -4.93 -14.03
CA PHE A 166 -9.15 -5.52 -12.86
C PHE A 166 -8.71 -4.92 -11.51
N ILE A 167 -7.74 -3.99 -11.54
CA ILE A 167 -7.20 -3.27 -10.38
C ILE A 167 -7.98 -1.96 -10.21
#